data_AF-A0A7C4N6F9-F1
#
_entry.id   AF-A0A7C4N6F9-F1
#
_cell.length_a   1.000
_cell.length_b   1.000
_cell.length_c   1.000
_cell.angle_alpha   90.00
_cell.angle_beta   90.00
_cell.angle_gamma   90.00
#
_symmetry.space_group_name_H-M   'P 1'
#
loop_
_entity.id
_entity.type
_entity.pdbx_description
1 polymer ?
#
loop_
_entity_poly.entity_id
_entity_poly.type
_entity_poly.pdbx_seq_one_letter_code
_entity_poly.pdbx_strand_id
1 'polypeptide(L)' 'MKNTITKDMTFGELVQKYPAAAQVLASYGLHCIGCHIGIYETIEQGGKAHGLTDTQINEMLEKLNKAV' A
#
# COMPACT_ATOMS: atom_id res chain seq x y z
N MET A 1 10.02 16.55 -1.21
CA MET A 1 10.28 15.30 -1.97
C MET A 1 9.00 14.99 -2.73
N LYS A 2 9.08 14.71 -4.04
CA LYS A 2 7.92 14.27 -4.82
C LYS A 2 7.76 12.77 -4.50
N ASN A 3 6.82 12.41 -3.62
CA ASN A 3 6.57 11.00 -3.30
C ASN A 3 5.95 10.34 -4.54
N THR A 4 6.59 9.29 -5.05
CA THR A 4 6.18 8.57 -6.27
C THR A 4 5.01 7.64 -5.98
N ILE A 5 4.96 7.07 -4.77
CA ILE A 5 3.85 6.28 -4.28
C ILE A 5 2.98 7.17 -3.39
N THR A 6 1.70 7.30 -3.74
CA THR A 6 0.71 8.11 -3.02
C THR A 6 -0.42 7.23 -2.54
N LYS A 7 -1.18 7.72 -1.55
CA LYS A 7 -2.30 7.00 -0.94
C LYS A 7 -3.45 6.68 -1.91
N ASP A 8 -3.54 7.42 -3.01
CA ASP A 8 -4.56 7.29 -4.05
C ASP A 8 -4.19 6.22 -5.11
N MET A 9 -2.95 5.71 -5.09
CA MET A 9 -2.52 4.62 -5.94
C MET A 9 -3.25 3.33 -5.54
N THR A 10 -3.64 2.52 -6.53
CA THR A 10 -4.25 1.20 -6.24
C THR A 10 -3.19 0.20 -5.81
N PHE A 11 -3.58 -0.79 -5.00
CA PHE A 11 -2.63 -1.87 -4.65
C PHE A 11 -2.16 -2.64 -5.88
N GLY A 12 -3.03 -2.86 -6.88
CA GLY A 12 -2.67 -3.50 -8.13
C GLY A 12 -1.61 -2.74 -8.91
N GLU A 13 -1.78 -1.42 -9.05
CA GLU A 13 -0.78 -0.56 -9.68
C GLU A 13 0.54 -0.56 -8.90
N LEU A 14 0.46 -0.47 -7.57
CA LEU A 14 1.63 -0.47 -6.68
C LEU A 14 2.45 -1.75 -6.86
N VAL A 15 1.85 -2.94 -6.75
CA VAL A 15 2.60 -4.20 -6.83
C VAL A 15 3.10 -4.52 -8.24
N GLN A 16 2.41 -4.03 -9.28
CA GLN A 16 2.87 -4.16 -10.66
C GLN A 16 4.09 -3.28 -10.94
N LYS A 17 4.07 -2.02 -10.51
CA LYS A 17 5.19 -1.08 -10.70
C LYS A 17 6.34 -1.35 -9.74
N TYR A 18 6.04 -1.78 -8.53
CA TYR A 18 7.00 -1.94 -7.45
C TYR A 18 6.81 -3.29 -6.74
N PRO A 19 7.28 -4.41 -7.32
CA PRO A 19 7.14 -5.73 -6.70
C PRO A 19 7.73 -5.81 -5.28
N ALA A 20 8.77 -5.02 -4.98
CA ALA A 20 9.37 -4.91 -3.64
C ALA A 20 8.42 -4.35 -2.57
N ALA A 21 7.40 -3.58 -2.98
CA ALA A 21 6.38 -3.02 -2.08
C ALA A 21 5.60 -4.11 -1.35
N ALA A 22 5.48 -5.32 -1.92
CA ALA A 22 4.74 -6.43 -1.32
C ALA A 22 5.25 -6.80 0.08
N GLN A 23 6.57 -6.72 0.34
CA GLN A 23 7.12 -6.98 1.68
C GLN A 23 6.73 -5.90 2.69
N VAL A 24 6.71 -4.63 2.27
CA VAL A 24 6.27 -3.53 3.13
C VAL A 24 4.79 -3.70 3.46
N LEU A 25 3.94 -3.95 2.46
CA LEU A 25 2.50 -4.18 2.66
C LEU A 25 2.22 -5.34 3.62
N ALA A 26 2.93 -6.46 3.47
CA ALA A 26 2.81 -7.62 4.35
C ALA A 26 3.14 -7.27 5.82
N SER A 27 4.12 -6.40 6.07
CA SER A 27 4.45 -5.94 7.43
C SER A 27 3.35 -5.11 8.10
N TYR A 28 2.42 -4.57 7.32
CA TYR A 28 1.21 -3.87 7.78
C TYR A 28 -0.04 -4.76 7.76
N GLY A 29 0.11 -6.07 7.53
CA GLY A 29 -1.01 -7.02 7.47
C GLY A 29 -1.79 -6.98 6.15
N LEU A 30 -1.33 -6.25 5.15
CA LEU A 30 -1.98 -6.10 3.85
C LEU A 30 -1.46 -7.15 2.88
N HIS A 31 -2.02 -8.36 2.94
CA HIS A 31 -1.68 -9.44 2.02
C HIS A 31 -2.58 -9.40 0.78
N CYS A 32 -2.01 -8.99 -0.35
CA CYS A 32 -2.76 -8.82 -1.60
C CYS A 32 -3.15 -10.17 -2.28
N ILE A 33 -2.46 -11.28 -1.97
CA ILE A 33 -2.55 -12.55 -2.71
C ILE A 33 -3.93 -13.24 -2.60
N GLY A 34 -4.75 -12.92 -1.59
CA GLY A 34 -6.09 -13.49 -1.42
C GLY A 34 -7.26 -12.54 -1.69
N CYS A 35 -7.00 -11.24 -1.83
CA CYS A 35 -8.05 -10.23 -1.92
C CYS A 35 -8.41 -10.01 -3.40
N HIS A 36 -9.42 -10.74 -3.88
CA HIS A 36 -9.93 -10.61 -5.26
C HIS A 36 -10.38 -9.17 -5.59
N ILE A 37 -10.69 -8.37 -4.56
CA ILE A 37 -11.12 -6.97 -4.66
C ILE A 37 -9.96 -5.99 -4.38
N GLY A 38 -9.02 -6.37 -3.50
CA GLY A 38 -8.02 -5.47 -2.95
C GLY A 38 -7.07 -4.87 -3.98
N ILE A 39 -6.91 -5.49 -5.16
CA ILE A 39 -6.07 -4.94 -6.23
C ILE A 39 -6.64 -3.66 -6.85
N TYR A 40 -7.96 -3.43 -6.73
CA TYR A 40 -8.64 -2.25 -7.29
C TYR A 40 -8.83 -1.13 -6.26
N GLU A 41 -8.66 -1.42 -4.97
CA GLU A 41 -8.76 -0.42 -3.90
C GLU A 41 -7.51 0.47 -3.88
N THR A 42 -7.69 1.74 -3.50
CA THR A 42 -6.55 2.60 -3.20
C THR A 42 -5.86 2.15 -1.92
N ILE A 43 -4.58 2.51 -1.76
CA ILE A 43 -3.81 2.21 -0.56
C ILE A 43 -4.51 2.75 0.70
N GLU A 44 -5.08 3.96 0.62
CA GLU A 44 -5.87 4.53 1.72
C GLU A 44 -7.12 3.72 2.03
N GLN A 45 -7.89 3.34 1.00
CA GLN A 45 -9.14 2.60 1.16
C GLN A 45 -8.89 1.22 1.80
N GLY A 46 -8.00 0.42 1.22
CA GLY A 46 -7.71 -0.90 1.77
C GLY A 46 -6.99 -0.82 3.12
N GLY A 47 -6.14 0.19 3.33
CA GLY A 47 -5.55 0.45 4.65
C GLY A 47 -6.63 0.67 5.72
N LYS A 48 -7.61 1.55 5.45
CA LYS A 48 -8.73 1.83 6.36
C LYS A 48 -9.66 0.63 6.54
N ALA A 49 -9.96 -0.11 5.47
CA ALA A 49 -10.78 -1.32 5.54
C ALA A 49 -10.16 -2.41 6.44
N HIS A 50 -8.83 -2.40 6.56
CA HIS A 50 -8.06 -3.29 7.44
C HIS A 50 -7.71 -2.66 8.81
N GLY A 51 -8.31 -1.51 9.15
CA GLY A 51 -8.20 -0.89 10.48
C GLY A 51 -6.93 -0.05 10.70
N LEU A 52 -6.20 0.32 9.64
CA LEU A 52 -5.08 1.25 9.77
C LEU A 52 -5.59 2.68 9.97
N THR A 53 -4.91 3.41 10.85
CA THR A 53 -5.10 4.85 11.04
C THR A 53 -4.41 5.65 9.93
N ASP A 54 -4.82 6.91 9.73
CA ASP A 54 -4.17 7.82 8.77
C ASP A 54 -2.66 7.96 9.06
N THR A 55 -2.25 7.94 10.33
CA THR A 55 -0.84 7.97 10.72
C THR A 55 -0.09 6.73 10.26
N GLN A 56 -0.65 5.53 10.47
CA GLN A 56 -0.03 4.28 10.02
C GLN A 56 0.03 4.19 8.48
N ILE A 57 -0.99 4.71 7.78
CA ILE A 57 -0.98 4.80 6.33
C ILE A 57 0.15 5.73 5.85
N ASN A 58 0.33 6.89 6.49
CA ASN A 58 1.42 7.81 6.16
C ASN A 58 2.81 7.18 6.41
N GLU A 59 3.01 6.51 7.55
CA GLU A 59 4.25 5.78 7.85
C GLU A 59 4.52 4.67 6.83
N MET A 60 3.48 3.93 6.42
CA MET A 60 3.58 2.90 5.40
C MET A 60 4.00 3.51 4.06
N LEU A 61 3.40 4.64 3.65
CA LEU A 61 3.76 5.34 2.43
C LEU A 61 5.20 5.83 2.44
N GLU A 62 5.70 6.32 3.58
CA GLU A 62 7.12 6.67 3.70
C GLU A 62 8.03 5.46 3.53
N LYS A 63 7.70 4.32 4.14
CA LYS A 63 8.48 3.08 3.98
C LYS A 63 8.44 2.57 2.55
N LEU A 64 7.26 2.62 1.91
CA LEU A 64 7.08 2.25 0.50
C LEU A 64 7.97 3.11 -0.40
N ASN A 65 7.95 4.43 -0.23
CA ASN A 65 8.78 5.34 -1.03
C ASN A 65 10.29 5.22 -0.76
N LYS A 66 10.70 4.65 0.38
CA LYS A 66 12.11 4.37 0.70
C LYS A 66 12.58 3.01 0.18
N ALA A 67 11.66 2.08 -0.09
CA ALA A 67 11.94 0.72 -0.51
C ALA A 67 11.99 0.55 -2.04
N VAL A 68 11.75 1.61 -2.80
CA VAL A 68 11.66 1.63 -4.26
C VAL A 68 12.60 2.63 -4.90
#